data_AF-A0A953E234-F1
#
_entry.id   AF-A0A953E234-F1
#
_cell.length_a   1.000
_cell.length_b   1.000
_cell.length_c   1.000
_cell.angle_alpha   90.00
_cell.angle_beta   90.00
_cell.angle_gamma   90.00
#
_symmetry.space_group_name_H-M   'P 1'
#
loop_
_entity.id
_entity.type
_entity.pdbx_description
1 polymer ?
#
loop_
_entity_poly.entity_id
_entity_poly.type
_entity_poly.pdbx_seq_one_letter_code
_entity_poly.pdbx_strand_id
1 'polypeptide(L)'
;MPVDVGLATTSNQLITGGLVAYSLAFVGYAVRAAFGVRIPDADAVPTPARVLVGVTSPADSATAGAPTSVVPPAGAPPSGSAEGTVLDGDAARAGRGREAVGPRDSATRFGEVVGKVAVVLTVIGWVAHGAAIATRGLAVHRLPWGNMYEFTLALTFAAVAAFLGVLARHRRQSLGLLGVFVMIPVLLALGLAILVLYVA
;
A
#
# COMPACT_ATOMS: atom_id res chain seq x y z
N MET A 1 50.32 -1.10 -6.80
CA MET A 1 49.51 0.04 -7.27
C MET A 1 49.11 0.85 -6.03
N PRO A 2 49.37 2.15 -5.97
CA PRO A 2 48.89 2.99 -4.87
C PRO A 2 47.36 3.03 -4.89
N VAL A 3 46.73 2.93 -3.73
CA VAL A 3 45.28 3.07 -3.55
C VAL A 3 44.89 4.54 -3.62
N ASP A 4 43.86 4.88 -4.39
CA ASP A 4 43.36 6.25 -4.51
C ASP A 4 42.55 6.64 -3.26
N VAL A 5 43.23 7.21 -2.26
CA VAL A 5 42.64 7.59 -0.96
C VAL A 5 41.44 8.56 -1.08
N GLY A 6 41.40 9.39 -2.13
CA GLY A 6 40.27 10.29 -2.40
C GLY A 6 38.99 9.55 -2.83
N LEU A 7 39.13 8.49 -3.62
CA LEU A 7 37.99 7.66 -4.03
C LEU A 7 37.50 6.79 -2.87
N ALA A 8 38.42 6.27 -2.05
CA ALA A 8 38.09 5.49 -0.86
C ALA A 8 37.30 6.31 0.18
N THR A 9 37.71 7.56 0.43
CA THR A 9 37.00 8.47 1.36
C THR A 9 35.61 8.86 0.84
N THR A 10 35.50 9.16 -0.46
CA THR A 10 34.22 9.46 -1.11
C THR A 10 33.26 8.26 -1.03
N SER A 11 33.75 7.05 -1.29
CA SER A 11 32.97 5.82 -1.15
C SER A 11 32.42 5.66 0.28
N ASN A 12 33.25 5.92 1.29
CA ASN A 12 32.82 5.81 2.68
C ASN A 12 31.71 6.82 3.02
N GLN A 13 31.84 8.06 2.56
CA GLN A 13 30.80 9.08 2.74
C GLN A 13 29.48 8.70 2.05
N LEU A 14 29.55 8.10 0.86
CA LEU A 14 28.37 7.63 0.13
C LEU A 14 27.67 6.48 0.86
N ILE A 15 28.42 5.54 1.46
CA ILE A 15 27.84 4.48 2.31
C ILE A 15 27.16 5.07 3.54
N THR A 16 27.82 5.98 4.25
CA THR A 16 27.23 6.63 5.43
C THR A 16 25.98 7.43 5.06
N GLY A 17 26.02 8.20 3.97
CA GLY A 17 24.86 8.92 3.46
C GLY A 17 23.71 7.99 3.06
N GLY A 18 24.03 6.87 2.40
CA GLY A 18 23.06 5.82 2.06
C GLY A 18 22.41 5.20 3.29
N LEU A 19 23.17 4.91 4.35
CA LEU A 19 22.65 4.40 5.62
C LEU A 19 21.67 5.37 6.27
N VAL A 20 21.99 6.67 6.29
CA VAL A 20 21.09 7.71 6.81
C VAL A 20 19.81 7.78 5.98
N ALA A 21 19.91 7.76 4.65
CA ALA A 21 18.76 7.75 3.76
C ALA A 21 17.85 6.54 3.98
N TYR A 22 18.42 5.34 4.12
CA TYR A 22 17.65 4.13 4.45
C TYR A 22 17.02 4.17 5.84
N SER A 23 17.69 4.79 6.82
CA SER A 23 17.14 4.94 8.17
C SER A 23 15.91 5.85 8.16
N LEU A 24 15.97 6.98 7.44
CA LEU A 24 14.83 7.87 7.26
C LEU A 24 13.71 7.20 6.46
N ALA A 25 14.05 6.42 5.42
CA ALA A 25 13.08 5.64 4.66
C ALA A 25 12.37 4.61 5.55
N PHE A 26 13.11 3.89 6.41
CA PHE A 26 12.55 2.95 7.37
C PHE A 26 11.53 3.60 8.30
N VAL A 27 11.87 4.77 8.87
CA VAL A 27 10.92 5.53 9.70
C VAL A 27 9.67 5.90 8.89
N GLY A 28 9.84 6.35 7.65
CA GLY A 28 8.71 6.65 6.75
C GLY A 28 7.83 5.42 6.46
N TYR A 29 8.43 4.24 6.23
CA TYR A 29 7.68 2.99 6.07
C TYR A 29 6.97 2.56 7.35
N ALA A 30 7.58 2.74 8.52
CA ALA A 30 6.98 2.43 9.82
C ALA A 30 5.78 3.35 10.09
N VAL A 31 5.90 4.65 9.82
CA VAL A 31 4.81 5.62 9.90
C VAL A 31 3.68 5.23 8.93
N ARG A 32 4.00 4.94 7.66
CA ARG A 32 3.02 4.46 6.68
C ARG A 32 2.31 3.18 7.14
N ALA A 33 3.04 2.24 7.75
CA ALA A 33 2.49 1.00 8.27
C ALA A 33 1.54 1.26 9.45
N ALA A 34 1.94 2.11 10.39
CA ALA A 34 1.15 2.45 11.58
C ALA A 34 -0.18 3.16 11.21
N PHE A 35 -0.17 4.05 10.22
CA PHE A 35 -1.36 4.77 9.76
C PHE A 35 -2.11 4.05 8.61
N GLY A 36 -1.61 2.90 8.15
CA GLY A 36 -2.09 2.20 6.96
C GLY A 36 -2.72 0.82 7.22
N VAL A 37 -2.84 0.38 8.48
CA VAL A 37 -3.53 -0.87 8.83
C VAL A 37 -5.02 -0.70 8.54
N ARG A 38 -5.42 -1.12 7.34
CA ARG A 38 -6.82 -1.45 7.08
C ARG A 38 -7.08 -2.77 7.77
N ILE A 39 -7.72 -2.73 8.94
CA ILE A 39 -8.39 -3.92 9.46
C ILE A 39 -9.40 -4.30 8.37
N PRO A 40 -9.31 -5.49 7.75
CA PRO A 40 -10.36 -5.93 6.83
C PRO A 40 -11.69 -5.85 7.60
N ASP A 41 -12.67 -5.13 7.06
CA ASP A 41 -14.00 -5.09 7.69
C ASP A 41 -14.43 -6.54 7.95
N ALA A 42 -14.65 -6.86 9.23
CA ALA A 42 -15.19 -8.16 9.64
C ALA A 42 -16.58 -8.41 9.02
N ASP A 43 -17.18 -7.39 8.40
CA ASP A 43 -18.43 -7.43 7.65
C ASP A 43 -18.29 -8.02 6.23
N ALA A 44 -17.06 -8.30 5.78
CA ALA A 44 -16.80 -9.06 4.54
C ALA A 44 -16.78 -10.58 4.76
N VAL A 45 -17.26 -11.07 5.91
CA VAL A 45 -17.73 -12.46 6.00
C VAL A 45 -19.08 -12.48 5.29
N PRO A 46 -19.24 -13.18 4.14
CA PRO A 46 -20.55 -13.35 3.53
C PRO A 46 -21.44 -13.97 4.59
N THR A 47 -22.43 -13.22 5.08
CA THR A 47 -23.42 -13.76 6.00
C THR A 47 -24.06 -14.92 5.23
N PRO A 48 -23.91 -16.20 5.64
CA PRO A 48 -24.50 -17.29 4.89
C PRO A 48 -26.01 -17.01 4.86
N ALA A 49 -26.56 -16.91 3.66
CA ALA A 49 -27.98 -16.71 3.44
C ALA A 49 -28.72 -17.78 4.23
N ARG A 50 -29.38 -17.37 5.31
CA ARG A 50 -30.14 -18.27 6.15
C ARG A 50 -31.34 -18.66 5.30
N VAL A 51 -31.33 -19.87 4.75
CA VAL A 51 -32.49 -20.44 4.07
C VAL A 51 -33.56 -20.62 5.14
N LEU A 52 -34.56 -19.74 5.13
CA LEU A 52 -35.79 -19.91 5.88
C LEU A 52 -36.53 -21.10 5.26
N VAL A 53 -36.27 -22.30 5.79
CA VAL A 53 -37.09 -23.48 5.52
C VAL A 53 -38.38 -23.29 6.30
N GLY A 54 -39.45 -22.87 5.61
CA GLY A 54 -40.79 -22.93 6.16
C GLY A 54 -41.18 -24.39 6.37
N VAL A 55 -41.22 -24.84 7.63
CA VAL A 55 -41.86 -26.11 8.01
C VAL A 55 -43.36 -25.89 7.93
N THR A 56 -44.00 -26.37 6.87
CA THR A 56 -45.45 -26.56 6.89
C THR A 56 -45.73 -27.84 7.66
N SER A 57 -46.25 -27.71 8.89
CA SER A 57 -46.88 -28.85 9.57
C SER A 57 -48.21 -29.17 8.87
N PRO A 58 -48.55 -30.45 8.66
CA PRO A 58 -49.81 -30.82 8.03
C PRO A 58 -50.92 -30.75 9.09
N ALA A 59 -51.98 -30.02 8.80
CA ALA A 59 -53.26 -30.20 9.47
C ALA A 59 -54.40 -29.74 8.55
N ASP A 60 -55.04 -30.76 7.99
CA ASP A 60 -56.47 -30.88 7.70
C ASP A 60 -57.12 -30.00 6.63
N SER A 61 -57.17 -30.60 5.44
CA SER A 61 -58.22 -30.46 4.46
C SER A 61 -59.58 -30.93 5.02
N ALA A 62 -60.56 -30.02 5.10
CA ALA A 62 -61.98 -30.37 5.15
C ALA A 62 -62.90 -29.21 4.69
N THR A 63 -63.48 -29.41 3.50
CA THR A 63 -64.92 -29.27 3.20
C THR A 63 -65.52 -27.90 2.79
N ALA A 64 -65.82 -27.85 1.48
CA ALA A 64 -67.06 -27.43 0.82
C ALA A 64 -67.43 -25.95 0.64
N GLY A 65 -67.83 -25.64 -0.61
CA GLY A 65 -68.90 -24.68 -0.90
C GLY A 65 -68.63 -23.71 -2.04
N ALA A 66 -68.88 -24.13 -3.29
CA ALA A 66 -69.22 -23.22 -4.39
C ALA A 66 -70.69 -22.73 -4.22
N PRO A 67 -71.12 -21.60 -4.82
CA PRO A 67 -71.36 -21.58 -6.27
C PRO A 67 -71.02 -20.26 -7.00
N THR A 68 -71.05 -20.42 -8.32
CA THR A 68 -70.88 -19.53 -9.50
C THR A 68 -71.80 -18.31 -9.60
N SER A 69 -71.31 -17.22 -10.23
CA SER A 69 -72.02 -16.55 -11.34
C SER A 69 -71.16 -15.54 -12.15
N VAL A 70 -71.04 -15.83 -13.45
CA VAL A 70 -71.14 -14.93 -14.63
C VAL A 70 -69.96 -14.01 -15.03
N VAL A 71 -69.74 -13.99 -16.36
CA VAL A 71 -68.64 -13.49 -17.22
C VAL A 71 -69.10 -12.19 -17.97
N PRO A 72 -68.20 -11.36 -18.59
CA PRO A 72 -68.16 -9.89 -18.54
C PRO A 72 -68.73 -9.16 -19.78
N PRO A 73 -68.44 -7.85 -19.97
CA PRO A 73 -67.55 -7.50 -21.08
C PRO A 73 -66.54 -6.36 -20.83
N ALA A 74 -65.60 -6.27 -21.77
CA ALA A 74 -64.40 -5.42 -21.82
C ALA A 74 -64.64 -3.96 -22.29
N GLY A 75 -63.72 -3.05 -21.95
CA GLY A 75 -63.58 -1.71 -22.54
C GLY A 75 -62.44 -0.86 -21.91
N ALA A 76 -61.52 -0.36 -22.75
CA ALA A 76 -60.19 0.21 -22.51
C ALA A 76 -59.99 1.50 -21.65
N PRO A 77 -58.73 1.84 -21.24
CA PRO A 77 -58.26 3.12 -20.62
C PRO A 77 -57.60 4.06 -21.69
N PRO A 78 -56.79 5.13 -21.43
CA PRO A 78 -56.19 5.70 -20.19
C PRO A 78 -56.06 7.26 -20.12
N SER A 79 -55.23 7.73 -19.15
CA SER A 79 -54.51 9.03 -19.07
C SER A 79 -55.16 10.10 -18.20
N GLY A 80 -54.53 10.67 -17.17
CA GLY A 80 -53.11 10.84 -16.89
C GLY A 80 -52.85 12.33 -16.64
N SER A 81 -53.12 12.81 -15.43
CA SER A 81 -52.95 14.20 -15.02
C SER A 81 -51.49 14.48 -14.63
N ALA A 82 -50.80 15.28 -15.45
CA ALA A 82 -49.54 15.92 -15.16
C ALA A 82 -49.75 17.45 -15.18
N GLU A 83 -49.23 18.17 -14.20
CA GLU A 83 -48.08 19.08 -14.34
C GLU A 83 -48.01 20.02 -13.11
N GLY A 84 -47.09 19.72 -12.19
CA GLY A 84 -46.74 20.55 -11.06
C GLY A 84 -45.26 20.92 -11.15
N THR A 85 -45.01 22.22 -11.28
CA THR A 85 -43.74 22.94 -11.42
C THR A 85 -42.59 22.39 -10.59
N VAL A 86 -41.49 22.01 -11.26
CA VAL A 86 -40.17 21.77 -10.65
C VAL A 86 -39.27 22.97 -10.91
N LEU A 87 -39.08 23.80 -9.90
CA LEU A 87 -38.00 24.78 -9.82
C LEU A 87 -37.42 24.73 -8.40
N ASP A 88 -36.48 23.82 -8.18
CA ASP A 88 -35.53 23.88 -7.06
C ASP A 88 -34.30 23.00 -7.36
N GLY A 89 -33.57 23.37 -8.43
CA GLY A 89 -32.41 22.62 -8.92
C GLY A 89 -31.05 23.25 -8.58
N ASP A 90 -31.01 24.51 -8.16
CA ASP A 90 -29.75 25.26 -8.04
C ASP A 90 -29.22 25.40 -6.60
N ALA A 91 -30.04 25.20 -5.57
CA ALA A 91 -29.58 25.17 -4.18
C ALA A 91 -28.82 23.86 -3.84
N ALA A 92 -29.12 22.76 -4.54
CA ALA A 92 -28.54 21.44 -4.26
C ALA A 92 -27.10 21.24 -4.82
N ARG A 93 -26.59 22.15 -5.65
CA ARG A 93 -25.21 22.10 -6.15
C ARG A 93 -24.23 22.89 -5.29
N ALA A 94 -24.69 23.87 -4.52
CA ALA A 94 -23.85 24.66 -3.61
C ALA A 94 -23.54 23.93 -2.27
N GLY A 95 -24.31 22.91 -1.91
CA GLY A 95 -24.16 22.15 -0.66
C GLY A 95 -23.19 20.96 -0.69
N ARG A 96 -22.58 20.63 -1.84
CA ARG A 96 -21.58 19.55 -1.95
C ARG A 96 -20.13 20.02 -1.76
N GLY A 97 -19.94 21.28 -1.37
CA GLY A 97 -18.62 21.85 -1.11
C GLY A 97 -18.36 21.95 0.38
N ARG A 98 -17.44 21.10 0.88
CA ARG A 98 -16.97 20.97 2.28
C ARG A 98 -17.75 19.93 3.11
N GLU A 99 -17.71 18.67 2.69
CA GLU A 99 -17.58 17.60 3.68
C GLU A 99 -16.37 17.95 4.56
N ALA A 100 -16.61 18.14 5.86
CA ALA A 100 -15.55 18.39 6.81
C ALA A 100 -14.60 17.19 6.76
N VAL A 101 -13.39 17.40 6.24
CA VAL A 101 -12.32 16.39 6.23
C VAL A 101 -12.14 15.92 7.67
N GLY A 102 -12.63 14.72 7.96
CA GLY A 102 -12.52 14.15 9.30
C GLY A 102 -11.05 13.90 9.64
N PRO A 103 -10.65 13.89 10.93
CA PRO A 103 -9.27 13.61 11.33
C PRO A 103 -8.67 12.32 10.74
N ARG A 104 -9.54 11.33 10.42
CA ARG A 104 -9.16 10.07 9.78
C ARG A 104 -8.73 10.25 8.32
N ASP A 105 -9.38 11.10 7.54
CA ASP A 105 -9.02 11.37 6.14
C ASP A 105 -7.71 12.14 6.01
N SER A 106 -7.44 13.06 6.96
CA SER A 106 -6.13 13.71 7.03
C SER A 106 -5.00 12.74 7.37
N ALA A 107 -5.25 11.79 8.29
CA ALA A 107 -4.25 10.81 8.71
C ALA A 107 -3.91 9.80 7.59
N THR A 108 -4.91 9.35 6.83
CA THR A 108 -4.70 8.44 5.68
C THR A 108 -3.91 9.12 4.57
N ARG A 109 -4.24 10.38 4.25
CA ARG A 109 -3.50 11.18 3.25
C ARG A 109 -2.06 11.44 3.69
N PHE A 110 -1.84 11.78 4.97
CA PHE A 110 -0.50 11.96 5.52
C PHE A 110 0.32 10.67 5.41
N GLY A 111 -0.24 9.53 5.83
CA GLY A 111 0.38 8.23 5.63
C GLY A 111 0.74 7.98 4.17
N GLU A 112 -0.14 8.36 3.24
CA GLU A 112 0.13 8.18 1.81
C GLU A 112 1.35 8.97 1.33
N VAL A 113 1.42 10.25 1.70
CA VAL A 113 2.54 11.16 1.37
C VAL A 113 3.83 10.67 1.98
N VAL A 114 3.83 10.33 3.27
CA VAL A 114 5.03 9.82 3.97
C VAL A 114 5.55 8.55 3.31
N GLY A 115 4.67 7.64 2.89
CA GLY A 115 5.09 6.44 2.15
C GLY A 115 5.74 6.76 0.80
N LYS A 116 5.26 7.78 0.06
CA LYS A 116 5.90 8.22 -1.19
C LYS A 116 7.29 8.79 -0.93
N VAL A 117 7.43 9.62 0.11
CA VAL A 117 8.72 10.17 0.53
C VAL A 117 9.70 9.06 0.94
N ALA A 118 9.24 8.05 1.67
CA ALA A 118 10.05 6.89 2.06
C ALA A 118 10.62 6.14 0.84
N VAL A 119 9.82 5.98 -0.21
CA VAL A 119 10.27 5.36 -1.48
C VAL A 119 11.34 6.22 -2.14
N VAL A 120 11.15 7.54 -2.23
CA VAL A 120 12.14 8.45 -2.81
C VAL A 120 13.46 8.39 -2.04
N LEU A 121 13.40 8.43 -0.71
CA LEU A 121 14.59 8.28 0.14
C LEU A 121 15.29 6.94 -0.06
N THR A 122 14.52 5.86 -0.26
CA THR A 122 15.09 4.55 -0.56
C THR A 122 15.83 4.54 -1.90
N VAL A 123 15.25 5.15 -2.94
CA VAL A 123 15.91 5.26 -4.25
C VAL A 123 17.19 6.09 -4.15
N ILE A 124 17.16 7.21 -3.42
CA ILE A 124 18.35 8.04 -3.18
C ILE A 124 19.44 7.23 -2.46
N GLY A 125 19.09 6.53 -1.37
CA GLY A 125 20.01 5.66 -0.65
C GLY A 125 20.58 4.56 -1.53
N TRP A 126 19.76 3.98 -2.41
CA TRP A 126 20.16 2.94 -3.35
C TRP A 126 21.15 3.45 -4.41
N VAL A 127 20.91 4.62 -4.98
CA VAL A 127 21.84 5.25 -5.92
C VAL A 127 23.18 5.57 -5.23
N ALA A 128 23.15 6.15 -4.03
CA ALA A 128 24.36 6.44 -3.26
C ALA A 128 25.13 5.16 -2.94
N HIS A 129 24.43 4.08 -2.56
CA HIS A 129 25.02 2.78 -2.27
C HIS A 129 25.71 2.18 -3.51
N GLY A 130 25.05 2.22 -4.68
CA GLY A 130 25.65 1.77 -5.94
C GLY A 130 26.88 2.58 -6.33
N ALA A 131 26.82 3.92 -6.19
CA ALA A 131 27.96 4.80 -6.43
C ALA A 131 29.14 4.50 -5.49
N ALA A 132 28.87 4.16 -4.23
CA ALA A 132 29.89 3.75 -3.29
C ALA A 132 30.59 2.45 -3.69
N ILE A 133 29.83 1.45 -4.14
CA ILE A 133 30.39 0.17 -4.64
C ILE A 133 31.26 0.42 -5.88
N ALA A 134 30.78 1.23 -6.83
CA ALA A 134 31.51 1.54 -8.05
C ALA A 134 32.82 2.28 -7.77
N THR A 135 32.78 3.33 -6.95
CA THR A 135 33.98 4.09 -6.55
C THR A 135 34.98 3.21 -5.80
N ARG A 136 34.51 2.23 -5.01
CA ARG A 136 35.38 1.27 -4.31
C ARG A 136 36.06 0.29 -5.25
N GLY A 137 35.35 -0.25 -6.23
CA GLY A 137 35.95 -1.13 -7.25
C GLY A 137 37.01 -0.39 -8.08
N LEU A 138 36.75 0.88 -8.42
CA LEU A 138 37.69 1.74 -9.13
C LEU A 138 38.95 2.05 -8.30
N ALA A 139 38.79 2.33 -7.00
CA ALA A 139 39.90 2.73 -6.12
C ALA A 139 40.97 1.64 -5.94
N VAL A 140 40.63 0.37 -6.20
CA VAL A 140 41.54 -0.76 -5.92
C VAL A 140 41.85 -1.61 -7.16
N HIS A 141 41.37 -1.20 -8.34
CA HIS A 141 41.57 -1.88 -9.62
C HIS A 141 41.35 -3.41 -9.58
N ARG A 142 40.49 -3.87 -8.68
CA ARG A 142 40.13 -5.29 -8.47
C ARG A 142 38.63 -5.39 -8.27
N LEU A 143 38.08 -6.53 -8.62
CA LEU A 143 36.67 -6.80 -8.34
C LEU A 143 36.44 -6.72 -6.83
N PRO A 144 35.38 -6.04 -6.36
CA PRO A 144 35.11 -5.77 -4.95
C PRO A 144 34.58 -7.02 -4.23
N TRP A 145 35.23 -8.17 -4.43
CA TRP A 145 34.92 -9.47 -3.84
C TRP A 145 36.06 -9.94 -2.93
N GLY A 146 36.94 -9.03 -2.53
CA GLY A 146 38.11 -9.34 -1.73
C GLY A 146 37.81 -9.37 -0.23
N ASN A 147 36.72 -8.75 0.21
CA ASN A 147 36.41 -8.55 1.63
C ASN A 147 34.93 -8.83 1.95
N MET A 148 34.66 -9.38 3.14
CA MET A 148 33.33 -9.62 3.71
C MET A 148 32.47 -8.35 3.74
N TYR A 149 33.09 -7.21 3.97
CA TYR A 149 32.45 -5.90 3.86
C TYR A 149 31.81 -5.69 2.48
N GLU A 150 32.56 -5.95 1.41
CA GLU A 150 32.14 -5.68 0.03
C GLU A 150 31.07 -6.67 -0.43
N PHE A 151 31.16 -7.93 0.01
CA PHE A 151 30.08 -8.91 -0.17
C PHE A 151 28.79 -8.48 0.53
N THR A 152 28.90 -7.94 1.74
CA THR A 152 27.73 -7.46 2.49
C THR A 152 27.10 -6.24 1.82
N LEU A 153 27.91 -5.30 1.30
CA LEU A 153 27.42 -4.18 0.51
C LEU A 153 26.68 -4.64 -0.75
N ALA A 154 27.27 -5.56 -1.52
CA ALA A 154 26.65 -6.09 -2.74
C ALA A 154 25.34 -6.83 -2.44
N LEU A 155 25.31 -7.65 -1.38
CA LEU A 155 24.12 -8.40 -0.97
C LEU A 155 22.99 -7.46 -0.51
N THR A 156 23.31 -6.47 0.31
CA THR A 156 22.31 -5.48 0.77
C THR A 156 21.85 -4.58 -0.38
N PHE A 157 22.72 -4.19 -1.30
CA PHE A 157 22.36 -3.48 -2.52
C PHE A 157 21.39 -4.30 -3.40
N ALA A 158 21.67 -5.60 -3.59
CA ALA A 158 20.81 -6.50 -4.34
C ALA A 158 19.45 -6.71 -3.65
N ALA A 159 19.43 -6.83 -2.32
CA ALA A 159 18.20 -6.93 -1.54
C ALA A 159 17.30 -5.68 -1.71
N VAL A 160 17.90 -4.48 -1.65
CA VAL A 160 17.16 -3.22 -1.87
C VAL A 160 16.71 -3.11 -3.34
N ALA A 161 17.54 -3.51 -4.30
CA ALA A 161 17.15 -3.53 -5.72
C ALA A 161 15.96 -4.47 -5.97
N ALA A 162 15.97 -5.67 -5.37
CA ALA A 162 14.87 -6.62 -5.46
C ALA A 162 13.59 -6.04 -4.84
N PHE A 163 13.70 -5.38 -3.68
CA PHE A 163 12.58 -4.68 -3.05
C PHE A 163 12.02 -3.56 -3.95
N LEU A 164 12.87 -2.74 -4.57
CA LEU A 164 12.46 -1.73 -5.55
C LEU A 164 11.81 -2.35 -6.79
N GLY A 165 12.30 -3.50 -7.25
CA GLY A 165 11.70 -4.25 -8.36
C GLY A 165 10.30 -4.76 -8.04
N VAL A 166 10.11 -5.32 -6.83
CA VAL A 166 8.79 -5.74 -6.32
C VAL A 166 7.87 -4.53 -6.21
N LEU A 167 8.38 -3.40 -5.70
CA LEU A 167 7.62 -2.15 -5.58
C LEU A 167 7.17 -1.60 -6.93
N ALA A 168 8.06 -1.62 -7.92
CA ALA A 168 7.77 -1.18 -9.28
C ALA A 168 6.70 -2.05 -9.94
N ARG A 169 6.70 -3.37 -9.68
CA ARG A 169 5.72 -4.33 -10.20
C ARG A 169 4.38 -4.30 -9.48
N HIS A 170 4.39 -4.12 -8.16
CA HIS A 170 3.22 -4.21 -7.29
C HIS A 170 2.87 -2.87 -6.64
N ARG A 171 2.75 -1.80 -7.45
CA ARG A 171 2.46 -0.41 -7.02
C ARG A 171 1.24 -0.24 -6.09
N ARG A 172 0.36 -1.25 -5.96
CA ARG A 172 -0.90 -1.19 -5.20
C ARG A 172 -0.87 -1.91 -3.85
N GLN A 173 0.19 -2.66 -3.52
CA GLN A 173 0.25 -3.40 -2.25
C GLN A 173 0.68 -2.52 -1.07
N SER A 174 0.46 -3.00 0.16
CA SER A 174 0.74 -2.30 1.43
C SER A 174 2.24 -2.04 1.60
N LEU A 175 2.70 -0.91 1.06
CA LEU A 175 4.12 -0.51 1.02
C LEU A 175 4.80 -0.40 2.40
N GLY A 176 4.00 -0.16 3.46
CA GLY A 176 4.51 0.04 4.81
C GLY A 176 5.16 -1.21 5.40
N LEU A 177 4.39 -2.28 5.61
CA LEU A 177 4.88 -3.49 6.29
C LEU A 177 6.01 -4.19 5.51
N LEU A 178 5.89 -4.27 4.18
CA LEU A 178 6.94 -4.85 3.34
C LEU A 178 8.22 -4.01 3.39
N GLY A 179 8.11 -2.67 3.36
CA GLY A 179 9.24 -1.77 3.49
C GLY A 179 9.95 -1.91 4.83
N VAL A 180 9.19 -1.96 5.94
CA VAL A 180 9.74 -2.20 7.29
C VAL A 180 10.45 -3.56 7.36
N PHE A 181 9.80 -4.62 6.88
CA PHE A 181 10.35 -5.98 6.92
C PHE A 181 11.68 -6.10 6.16
N VAL A 182 11.81 -5.47 5.00
CA VAL A 182 13.04 -5.49 4.21
C VAL A 182 14.11 -4.56 4.79
N MET A 183 13.73 -3.37 5.26
CA MET A 183 14.71 -2.38 5.73
C MET A 183 15.38 -2.77 7.04
N ILE A 184 14.73 -3.54 7.93
CA ILE A 184 15.35 -4.03 9.18
C ILE A 184 16.65 -4.82 8.91
N PRO A 185 16.64 -5.94 8.17
CA PRO A 185 17.86 -6.70 7.91
C PRO A 185 18.88 -5.90 7.09
N VAL A 186 18.44 -5.02 6.17
CA VAL A 186 19.34 -4.15 5.39
C VAL A 186 20.10 -3.18 6.30
N LEU A 187 19.40 -2.49 7.20
CA LEU A 187 20.02 -1.55 8.13
C LEU A 187 20.97 -2.24 9.11
N LEU A 188 20.58 -3.41 9.63
CA LEU A 188 21.42 -4.20 10.51
C LEU A 188 22.69 -4.70 9.79
N ALA A 189 22.55 -5.24 8.59
CA ALA A 189 23.68 -5.72 7.80
C ALA A 189 24.62 -4.58 7.38
N LEU A 190 24.07 -3.44 6.97
CA LEU A 190 24.87 -2.27 6.58
C LEU A 190 25.55 -1.63 7.79
N GLY A 191 24.86 -1.54 8.93
CA GLY A 191 25.44 -1.11 10.20
C GLY A 191 26.57 -2.03 10.66
N LEU A 192 26.36 -3.35 10.63
CA LEU A 192 27.39 -4.33 10.96
C LEU A 192 28.58 -4.27 10.00
N ALA A 193 28.32 -4.07 8.71
CA ALA A 193 29.38 -3.90 7.71
C ALA A 193 30.27 -2.71 8.06
N ILE A 194 29.70 -1.56 8.39
CA ILE A 194 30.45 -0.34 8.73
C ILE A 194 31.16 -0.47 10.07
N LEU A 195 30.52 -1.06 11.09
CA LEU A 195 31.04 -1.07 12.46
C LEU A 195 32.05 -2.19 12.73
N VAL A 196 31.91 -3.35 12.08
CA VAL A 196 32.68 -4.56 12.41
C VAL A 196 33.48 -5.08 11.23
N LEU A 197 32.91 -5.04 10.02
CA LEU A 197 33.57 -5.64 8.84
C LEU A 197 34.45 -4.65 8.08
N TYR A 198 34.37 -3.35 8.41
CA TYR A 198 35.21 -2.33 7.81
C TYR A 198 36.66 -2.53 8.28
N VAL A 199 37.46 -3.14 7.42
CA VAL A 199 38.91 -3.26 7.60
C VAL A 199 39.55 -2.13 6.79
N ALA A 200 40.26 -1.25 7.50
CA ALA A 200 41.01 -0.11 6.96
C ALA A 200 42.26 -0.57 6.20
#